data_AF-A0AAE0CCA9-F1
#
_entry.id   AF-A0AAE0CCA9-F1
#
_cell.length_a   1.000
_cell.length_b   1.000
_cell.length_c   1.000
_cell.angle_alpha   90.00
_cell.angle_beta   90.00
_cell.angle_gamma   90.00
#
_symmetry.space_group_name_H-M   'P 1'
#
loop_
_entity.id
_entity.type
_entity.pdbx_description
1 polymer ?
#
loop_
_entity_poly.entity_id
_entity_poly.type
_entity_poly.pdbx_seq_one_letter_code
_entity_poly.pdbx_strand_id
1 'polypeptide(L)'
;MHTREYFGATSKAVTYSENNPPWEPDDADAPTLDDLKQEIISIHRYRWDYGYTILQGTGYVLDPEYVDIDQHQDEETMESFRKFVEKTYFYGSAPVEGASEEEVTAYKAHCASQLAKRSAAEILLLQFKMKHGVFARDTEWEVAKTVSAADFWCLYRGAVKELQLSAMRTSAQVSGAGAADDERGHKVIAWTEGHEDNEAWQDARQAEDDAQQQARAAASESRASNTARASQSSEAPSDTGVWW
;
A
#
# COMPACT_ATOMS: atom_id res chain seq x y z
N MET A 1 25.08 6.03 -17.61
CA MET A 1 24.98 4.74 -18.31
C MET A 1 25.73 3.71 -17.47
N HIS A 2 25.01 2.84 -16.77
CA HIS A 2 25.61 1.70 -16.08
C HIS A 2 25.27 0.47 -16.90
N THR A 3 26.28 -0.09 -17.57
CA THR A 3 26.23 -1.41 -18.18
C THR A 3 26.25 -2.43 -17.06
N ARG A 4 25.10 -3.05 -16.77
CA ARG A 4 25.04 -4.29 -15.99
C ARG A 4 25.44 -5.41 -16.93
N GLU A 5 26.64 -5.97 -16.72
CA GLU A 5 27.02 -7.24 -17.31
C GLU A 5 26.18 -8.34 -16.65
N TYR A 6 25.34 -9.00 -17.44
CA TYR A 6 24.61 -10.19 -17.01
C TYR A 6 25.57 -11.38 -17.07
N PHE A 7 25.73 -12.03 -15.91
CA PHE A 7 26.58 -13.20 -15.73
C PHE A 7 26.24 -14.31 -16.73
N GLY A 8 27.31 -14.93 -17.26
CA GLY A 8 27.27 -15.90 -18.33
C GLY A 8 26.48 -17.17 -18.03
N ALA A 9 25.86 -17.68 -19.08
CA ALA A 9 25.46 -19.07 -19.17
C ALA A 9 26.72 -19.95 -18.97
N THR A 10 26.86 -20.53 -17.78
CA THR A 10 27.80 -21.63 -17.57
C THR A 10 27.25 -22.85 -18.31
N SER A 11 27.64 -23.02 -19.56
CA SER A 11 27.46 -24.28 -20.27
C SER A 11 28.34 -25.33 -19.58
N LYS A 12 27.83 -25.96 -18.52
CA LYS A 12 28.41 -27.20 -18.01
C LYS A 12 28.26 -28.25 -19.11
N ALA A 13 29.38 -28.77 -19.60
CA ALA A 13 29.38 -29.90 -20.51
C ALA A 13 28.80 -31.11 -19.76
N VAL A 14 27.63 -31.56 -20.17
CA VAL A 14 26.99 -32.77 -19.64
C VAL A 14 27.69 -33.98 -20.27
N THR A 15 28.36 -34.79 -19.46
CA THR A 15 28.94 -36.08 -19.88
C THR A 15 27.90 -37.18 -19.73
N TYR A 16 27.69 -37.96 -20.81
CA TYR A 16 26.66 -39.01 -20.87
C TYR A 16 27.22 -40.37 -20.45
N SER A 17 26.49 -41.06 -19.57
CA SER A 17 26.68 -42.46 -19.22
C SER A 17 25.67 -43.29 -20.02
N GLU A 18 26.13 -44.33 -20.75
CA GLU A 18 25.28 -45.14 -21.64
C GLU A 18 24.18 -45.94 -20.90
N ASN A 19 24.18 -45.97 -19.57
CA ASN A 19 23.31 -46.83 -18.76
C ASN A 19 22.17 -46.10 -18.04
N ASN A 20 22.02 -44.78 -18.19
CA ASN A 20 20.91 -44.02 -17.58
C ASN A 20 20.24 -43.15 -18.66
N PRO A 21 18.92 -43.30 -18.92
CA PRO A 21 18.27 -42.49 -19.94
C PRO A 21 18.41 -40.99 -19.62
N PRO A 22 18.62 -40.11 -20.62
CA PRO A 22 18.98 -38.71 -20.42
C PRO A 22 17.94 -37.83 -19.73
N TRP A 23 16.76 -38.37 -19.39
CA TRP A 23 15.69 -37.69 -18.67
C TRP A 23 15.50 -38.20 -17.22
N GLU A 24 16.23 -39.24 -16.82
CA GLU A 24 16.31 -39.69 -15.42
C GLU A 24 17.61 -39.11 -14.86
N PRO A 25 17.57 -37.97 -14.15
CA PRO A 25 18.74 -37.53 -13.40
C PRO A 25 19.15 -38.68 -12.48
N ASP A 26 20.46 -38.93 -12.35
CA ASP A 26 20.94 -39.77 -11.25
C ASP A 26 20.28 -39.21 -9.98
N ASP A 27 19.58 -40.04 -9.20
CA ASP A 27 18.76 -39.61 -8.04
C ASP A 27 19.53 -38.71 -7.04
N ALA A 28 20.87 -38.73 -7.11
CA ALA A 28 21.78 -37.89 -6.33
C ALA A 28 21.84 -36.40 -6.78
N ASP A 29 21.41 -36.07 -8.00
CA ASP A 29 21.49 -34.73 -8.60
C ASP A 29 20.11 -34.12 -8.93
N ALA A 30 19.00 -34.78 -8.55
CA ALA A 30 17.67 -34.21 -8.72
C ALA A 30 17.51 -32.95 -7.83
N PRO A 31 16.99 -31.82 -8.38
CA PRO A 31 16.78 -30.62 -7.58
C PRO A 31 15.81 -30.94 -6.45
N THR A 32 16.15 -30.49 -5.25
CA THR A 32 15.25 -30.62 -4.11
C THR A 32 14.01 -29.78 -4.34
N LEU A 33 12.94 -30.05 -3.58
CA LEU A 33 11.75 -29.21 -3.61
C LEU A 33 12.08 -27.75 -3.29
N ASP A 34 13.06 -27.50 -2.42
CA ASP A 34 13.51 -26.16 -2.08
C ASP A 34 14.27 -25.49 -3.22
N ASP A 35 15.11 -26.24 -3.96
CA ASP A 35 15.78 -25.73 -5.17
C ASP A 35 14.76 -25.29 -6.22
N LEU A 36 13.73 -26.13 -6.45
CA LEU A 36 12.63 -25.80 -7.36
C LEU A 36 11.84 -24.57 -6.90
N LYS A 37 11.55 -24.45 -5.60
CA LYS A 37 10.89 -23.26 -5.03
C LYS A 37 11.72 -22.01 -5.26
N GLN A 38 13.03 -22.05 -5.00
CA GLN A 38 13.91 -20.90 -5.21
C GLN A 38 14.02 -20.51 -6.69
N GLU A 39 14.08 -21.49 -7.59
CA GLU A 39 14.07 -21.24 -9.04
C GLU A 39 12.76 -20.58 -9.49
N ILE A 40 11.61 -21.09 -9.01
CA ILE A 40 10.31 -20.50 -9.30
C ILE A 40 10.24 -19.05 -8.77
N ILE A 41 10.67 -18.79 -7.53
CA ILE A 41 10.73 -17.44 -6.96
C ILE A 41 11.61 -16.52 -7.80
N SER A 42 12.77 -17.01 -8.24
CA SER A 42 13.72 -16.28 -9.10
C SER A 42 13.08 -15.89 -10.43
N ILE A 43 12.44 -16.83 -11.13
CA ILE A 43 11.77 -16.58 -12.41
C ILE A 43 10.64 -15.55 -12.24
N HIS A 44 9.86 -15.66 -11.17
CA HIS A 44 8.79 -14.71 -10.87
C HIS A 44 9.33 -13.32 -10.58
N ARG A 45 10.38 -13.19 -9.75
CA ARG A 45 11.04 -11.90 -9.50
C ARG A 45 11.58 -11.29 -10.78
N TYR A 46 12.19 -12.09 -11.65
CA TYR A 46 12.71 -11.61 -12.93
C TYR A 46 11.59 -11.07 -13.84
N ARG A 47 10.47 -11.80 -13.95
CA ARG A 47 9.30 -11.36 -14.73
C ARG A 47 8.67 -10.11 -14.14
N TRP A 48 8.58 -10.05 -12.81
CA TRP A 48 8.11 -8.89 -12.08
C TRP A 48 8.99 -7.68 -12.37
N ASP A 49 10.30 -7.77 -12.16
CA ASP A 49 11.23 -6.66 -12.42
C ASP A 49 11.17 -6.17 -13.89
N TYR A 50 10.90 -7.09 -14.82
CA TYR A 50 10.74 -6.77 -16.24
C TYR A 50 9.40 -6.06 -16.54
N GLY A 51 8.31 -6.54 -15.94
CA GLY A 51 6.95 -6.09 -16.22
C GLY A 51 6.45 -4.96 -15.32
N TYR A 52 7.06 -4.79 -14.14
CA TYR A 52 6.59 -3.90 -13.09
C TYR A 52 6.70 -2.45 -13.52
N THR A 53 5.56 -1.78 -13.48
CA THR A 53 5.45 -0.36 -13.79
C THR A 53 4.73 0.37 -12.68
N ILE A 54 4.95 1.69 -12.63
CA ILE A 54 4.19 2.61 -11.75
C ILE A 54 2.69 2.33 -11.84
N LEU A 55 2.18 2.05 -13.04
CA LEU A 55 0.77 1.78 -13.28
C LEU A 55 0.32 0.47 -12.62
N GLN A 56 1.13 -0.59 -12.70
CA GLN A 56 0.81 -1.88 -12.09
C GLN A 56 0.84 -1.81 -10.57
N GLY A 57 1.86 -1.18 -9.96
CA GLY A 57 1.89 -0.96 -8.51
C GLY A 57 0.71 -0.12 -8.02
N THR A 58 0.37 0.94 -8.77
CA THR A 58 -0.81 1.75 -8.48
C THR A 58 -2.11 0.96 -8.63
N GLY A 59 -2.21 0.12 -9.65
CA GLY A 59 -3.37 -0.74 -9.88
C GLY A 59 -3.54 -1.75 -8.75
N TYR A 60 -2.44 -2.39 -8.35
CA TYR A 60 -2.41 -3.35 -7.25
C TYR A 60 -2.92 -2.74 -5.95
N VAL A 61 -2.44 -1.54 -5.57
CA VAL A 61 -2.90 -0.89 -4.32
C VAL A 61 -4.32 -0.33 -4.40
N LEU A 62 -4.80 0.01 -5.60
CA LEU A 62 -6.16 0.55 -5.78
C LEU A 62 -7.19 -0.53 -6.07
N ASP A 63 -6.79 -1.79 -6.21
CA ASP A 63 -7.72 -2.87 -6.46
C ASP A 63 -8.47 -3.23 -5.17
N PRO A 64 -9.82 -3.17 -5.17
CA PRO A 64 -10.61 -3.67 -4.07
C PRO A 64 -10.59 -5.19 -3.93
N GLU A 65 -10.16 -5.95 -4.95
CA GLU A 65 -9.97 -7.40 -4.83
C GLU A 65 -8.91 -7.74 -3.76
N TYR A 66 -7.86 -6.92 -3.66
CA TYR A 66 -6.75 -7.10 -2.71
C TYR A 66 -6.95 -6.28 -1.43
N VAL A 67 -8.19 -6.05 -1.02
CA VAL A 67 -8.49 -5.21 0.15
C VAL A 67 -7.98 -5.85 1.46
N ASP A 68 -8.00 -7.18 1.56
CA ASP A 68 -7.55 -7.92 2.75
C ASP A 68 -6.01 -8.04 2.84
N ILE A 69 -5.27 -7.48 1.89
CA ILE A 69 -3.80 -7.51 1.85
C ILE A 69 -3.26 -6.16 2.32
N ASP A 70 -2.29 -6.20 3.23
CA ASP A 70 -1.60 -5.03 3.79
C ASP A 70 -0.62 -4.37 2.80
N GLN A 71 -1.05 -4.14 1.56
CA GLN A 71 -0.25 -3.56 0.47
C GLN A 71 0.26 -2.15 0.79
N HIS A 72 -0.39 -1.45 1.72
CA HIS A 72 0.04 -0.13 2.18
C HIS A 72 1.34 -0.19 3.00
N GLN A 73 1.75 -1.37 3.47
CA GLN A 73 3.05 -1.61 4.11
C GLN A 73 4.16 -1.90 3.09
N ASP A 74 3.81 -2.18 1.83
CA ASP A 74 4.78 -2.37 0.75
C ASP A 74 5.18 -1.01 0.16
N GLU A 75 6.36 -0.52 0.56
CA GLU A 75 6.87 0.79 0.14
C GLU A 75 7.05 0.90 -1.38
N GLU A 76 7.37 -0.19 -2.09
CA GLU A 76 7.47 -0.18 -3.55
C GLU A 76 6.11 0.11 -4.22
N THR A 77 5.06 -0.49 -3.67
CA THR A 77 3.67 -0.32 -4.11
C THR A 77 3.18 1.11 -3.80
N MET A 78 3.44 1.59 -2.58
CA MET A 78 3.08 2.96 -2.17
C MET A 78 3.85 4.02 -2.97
N GLU A 79 5.14 3.82 -3.22
CA GLU A 79 5.94 4.72 -4.04
C GLU A 79 5.44 4.78 -5.49
N SER A 80 4.98 3.66 -6.04
CA SER A 80 4.32 3.62 -7.35
C SER A 80 3.05 4.45 -7.35
N PHE A 81 2.20 4.31 -6.33
CA PHE A 81 1.00 5.13 -6.17
C PHE A 81 1.34 6.62 -6.05
N ARG A 82 2.32 7.01 -5.21
CA ARG A 82 2.76 8.40 -5.08
C ARG A 82 3.21 8.97 -6.43
N LYS A 83 4.12 8.29 -7.14
CA LYS A 83 4.57 8.69 -8.49
C LYS A 83 3.42 8.83 -9.48
N PHE A 84 2.42 7.96 -9.41
CA PHE A 84 1.24 8.06 -10.27
C PHE A 84 0.37 9.27 -9.92
N VAL A 85 0.16 9.52 -8.63
CA VAL A 85 -0.56 10.68 -8.11
C VAL A 85 0.14 11.99 -8.50
N GLU A 86 1.48 12.03 -8.50
CA GLU A 86 2.25 13.18 -8.98
C GLU A 86 2.01 13.49 -10.46
N LYS A 87 1.96 12.44 -11.30
CA LYS A 87 1.61 12.56 -12.72
C LYS A 87 0.15 12.97 -12.93
N THR A 88 -0.74 12.54 -12.03
CA THR A 88 -2.16 12.85 -12.10
C THR A 88 -2.45 14.31 -11.74
N TYR A 89 -1.82 14.81 -10.66
CA TYR A 89 -1.94 16.18 -10.14
C TYR A 89 -0.68 16.97 -10.45
N PHE A 90 -0.42 17.17 -11.73
CA PHE A 90 0.81 17.82 -12.24
C PHE A 90 0.85 19.32 -11.94
N TYR A 91 2.01 19.84 -11.53
CA TYR A 91 2.22 21.26 -11.22
C TYR A 91 2.24 22.17 -12.45
N GLY A 92 2.40 21.63 -13.65
CA GLY A 92 2.62 22.46 -14.84
C GLY A 92 4.09 22.85 -14.98
N SER A 93 4.37 23.70 -15.96
CA SER A 93 5.68 24.32 -16.14
C SER A 93 5.80 25.53 -15.22
N ALA A 94 6.98 25.72 -14.62
CA ALA A 94 7.27 26.93 -13.86
C ALA A 94 7.18 28.18 -14.77
N PRO A 95 6.81 29.35 -14.22
CA PRO A 95 6.83 30.60 -14.95
C PRO A 95 8.22 30.89 -15.52
N VAL A 96 8.27 31.42 -16.73
CA VAL A 96 9.53 31.80 -17.39
C VAL A 96 10.18 32.99 -16.67
N GLU A 97 11.48 33.17 -16.87
CA GLU A 97 12.19 34.34 -16.37
C GLU A 97 11.56 35.63 -16.93
N GLY A 98 11.26 36.59 -16.06
CA GLY A 98 10.53 37.81 -16.42
C GLY A 98 9.00 37.71 -16.35
N ALA A 99 8.44 36.59 -15.89
CA ALA A 99 7.00 36.48 -15.60
C ALA A 99 6.54 37.54 -14.60
N SER A 100 5.30 38.00 -14.79
CA SER A 100 4.66 38.96 -13.88
C SER A 100 4.46 38.39 -12.48
N GLU A 101 4.37 39.26 -11.47
CA GLU A 101 4.10 38.86 -10.10
C GLU A 101 2.75 38.12 -9.97
N GLU A 102 1.76 38.50 -10.77
CA GLU A 102 0.46 37.83 -10.84
C GLU A 102 0.59 36.39 -11.35
N GLU A 103 1.35 36.15 -12.43
CA GLU A 103 1.61 34.80 -12.95
C GLU A 103 2.35 33.92 -11.96
N VAL A 104 3.37 34.47 -11.28
CA VAL A 104 4.11 33.75 -10.24
C VAL A 104 3.20 33.41 -9.05
N THR A 105 2.31 34.32 -8.66
CA THR A 105 1.35 34.11 -7.57
C THR A 105 0.33 33.04 -7.94
N ALA A 106 -0.22 33.11 -9.16
CA ALA A 106 -1.15 32.10 -9.68
C ALA A 106 -0.51 30.72 -9.75
N TYR A 107 0.74 30.62 -10.22
CA TYR A 107 1.48 29.36 -10.25
C TYR A 107 1.68 28.77 -8.85
N LYS A 108 2.09 29.58 -7.86
CA LYS A 108 2.23 29.12 -6.48
C LYS A 108 0.92 28.62 -5.90
N ALA A 109 -0.19 29.32 -6.15
CA ALA A 109 -1.52 28.91 -5.72
C ALA A 109 -1.93 27.59 -6.37
N HIS A 110 -1.65 27.40 -7.66
CA HIS A 110 -1.88 26.14 -8.37
C HIS A 110 -1.04 25.00 -7.77
N CYS A 111 0.26 25.20 -7.55
CA CYS A 111 1.13 24.21 -6.91
C CYS A 111 0.61 23.78 -5.53
N ALA A 112 0.19 24.74 -4.70
CA ALA A 112 -0.40 24.45 -3.40
C ALA A 112 -1.69 23.64 -3.51
N SER A 113 -2.56 23.99 -4.48
CA SER A 113 -3.79 23.23 -4.76
C SER A 113 -3.52 21.80 -5.20
N GLN A 114 -2.54 21.58 -6.09
CA GLN A 114 -2.17 20.25 -6.55
C GLN A 114 -1.55 19.43 -5.40
N LEU A 115 -0.67 20.02 -4.59
CA LEU A 115 -0.08 19.34 -3.43
C LEU A 115 -1.16 18.87 -2.45
N ALA A 116 -2.15 19.72 -2.15
CA ALA A 116 -3.27 19.35 -1.29
C ALA A 116 -4.06 18.16 -1.85
N LYS A 117 -4.30 18.10 -3.17
CA LYS A 117 -4.96 16.97 -3.82
C LYS A 117 -4.14 15.68 -3.77
N ARG A 118 -2.81 15.78 -3.91
CA ARG A 118 -1.90 14.62 -3.78
C ARG A 118 -1.98 14.04 -2.37
N SER A 119 -1.84 14.88 -1.35
CA SER A 119 -1.95 14.46 0.05
C SER A 119 -3.33 13.89 0.38
N ALA A 120 -4.40 14.50 -0.15
CA ALA A 120 -5.76 13.97 0.04
C ALA A 120 -5.92 12.57 -0.57
N ALA A 121 -5.42 12.34 -1.78
CA ALA A 121 -5.45 11.01 -2.41
C ALA A 121 -4.71 9.96 -1.57
N GLU A 122 -3.54 10.28 -1.03
CA GLU A 122 -2.76 9.37 -0.19
C GLU A 122 -3.44 9.08 1.15
N ILE A 123 -3.96 10.10 1.84
CA ILE A 123 -4.72 9.92 3.09
C ILE A 123 -5.95 9.03 2.85
N LEU A 124 -6.68 9.26 1.77
CA LEU A 124 -7.86 8.47 1.42
C LEU A 124 -7.49 7.03 1.08
N LEU A 125 -6.35 6.80 0.43
CA LEU A 125 -5.86 5.44 0.17
C LEU A 125 -5.56 4.71 1.49
N LEU A 126 -4.87 5.38 2.43
CA LEU A 126 -4.60 4.81 3.74
C LEU A 126 -5.90 4.53 4.51
N GLN A 127 -6.88 5.43 4.45
CA GLN A 127 -8.20 5.17 5.04
C GLN A 127 -8.89 3.96 4.43
N PHE A 128 -8.80 3.80 3.10
CA PHE A 128 -9.32 2.61 2.42
C PHE A 128 -8.63 1.35 2.91
N LYS A 129 -7.29 1.31 2.92
CA LYS A 129 -6.53 0.12 3.32
C LYS A 129 -6.60 -0.22 4.80
N MET A 130 -6.79 0.77 5.66
CA MET A 130 -6.89 0.59 7.10
C MET A 130 -8.34 0.52 7.62
N LYS A 131 -9.34 0.42 6.73
CA LYS A 131 -10.77 0.34 7.11
C LYS A 131 -11.21 1.51 8.00
N HIS A 132 -10.85 2.72 7.60
CA HIS A 132 -11.14 3.95 8.34
C HIS A 132 -12.01 4.92 7.53
N GLY A 133 -12.57 5.91 8.24
CA GLY A 133 -13.34 6.99 7.64
C GLY A 133 -14.57 6.47 6.89
N VAL A 134 -14.66 6.81 5.60
CA VAL A 134 -15.79 6.43 4.74
C VAL A 134 -15.81 4.94 4.38
N PHE A 135 -14.72 4.22 4.64
CA PHE A 135 -14.56 2.79 4.36
C PHE A 135 -14.65 1.92 5.62
N ALA A 136 -15.13 2.46 6.74
CA ALA A 136 -15.08 1.79 8.04
C ALA A 136 -16.11 0.67 8.21
N ARG A 137 -17.22 0.66 7.45
CA ARG A 137 -18.26 -0.35 7.63
C ARG A 137 -17.94 -1.60 6.81
N ASP A 138 -18.31 -2.77 7.35
CA ASP A 138 -17.99 -4.08 6.76
C ASP A 138 -18.63 -4.28 5.38
N THR A 139 -19.81 -3.69 5.18
CA THR A 139 -20.54 -3.77 3.91
C THR A 139 -19.72 -3.28 2.72
N GLU A 140 -18.87 -2.27 2.91
CA GLU A 140 -18.01 -1.70 1.90
C GLU A 140 -16.94 -2.69 1.46
N TRP A 141 -16.44 -3.49 2.39
CA TRP A 141 -15.41 -4.49 2.16
C TRP A 141 -15.99 -5.75 1.50
N GLU A 142 -17.19 -6.16 1.88
CA GLU A 142 -17.90 -7.22 1.18
C GLU A 142 -18.25 -6.82 -0.26
N VAL A 143 -18.62 -5.55 -0.48
CA VAL A 143 -18.81 -5.02 -1.83
C VAL A 143 -17.49 -5.00 -2.60
N ALA A 144 -16.38 -4.55 -1.98
CA ALA A 144 -15.05 -4.53 -2.60
C ALA A 144 -14.65 -5.89 -3.20
N LYS A 145 -15.01 -6.99 -2.54
CA LYS A 145 -14.72 -8.37 -2.97
C LYS A 145 -15.59 -8.87 -4.12
N THR A 146 -16.71 -8.22 -4.41
CA THR A 146 -17.74 -8.75 -5.31
C THR A 146 -17.94 -7.95 -6.59
N VAL A 147 -17.47 -6.70 -6.63
CA VAL A 147 -17.63 -5.82 -7.79
C VAL A 147 -16.28 -5.53 -8.44
N SER A 148 -16.32 -5.12 -9.71
CA SER A 148 -15.11 -4.69 -10.41
C SER A 148 -14.51 -3.45 -9.74
N ALA A 149 -13.19 -3.25 -9.88
CA ALA A 149 -12.52 -2.06 -9.37
C ALA A 149 -13.19 -0.75 -9.86
N ALA A 150 -13.54 -0.67 -11.14
CA ALA A 150 -14.19 0.50 -11.72
C ALA A 150 -15.56 0.77 -11.09
N ASP A 151 -16.38 -0.26 -10.90
CA ASP A 151 -17.70 -0.15 -10.28
C ASP A 151 -17.58 0.25 -8.81
N PHE A 152 -16.66 -0.38 -8.07
CA PHE A 152 -16.37 -0.05 -6.68
C PHE A 152 -16.07 1.45 -6.53
N TRP A 153 -15.10 1.95 -7.29
CA TRP A 153 -14.70 3.36 -7.20
C TRP A 153 -15.81 4.31 -7.67
N CYS A 154 -16.70 3.88 -8.57
CA CYS A 154 -17.87 4.68 -8.96
C CYS A 154 -18.88 4.90 -7.81
N LEU A 155 -19.00 3.96 -6.85
CA LEU A 155 -19.89 4.10 -5.69
C LEU A 155 -19.48 5.28 -4.78
N TYR A 156 -18.20 5.66 -4.75
CA TYR A 156 -17.67 6.69 -3.85
C TYR A 156 -17.42 8.06 -4.50
N ARG A 157 -18.03 8.32 -5.67
CA ARG A 157 -17.77 9.51 -6.53
C ARG A 157 -17.83 10.88 -5.83
N GLY A 158 -18.57 10.99 -4.74
CA GLY A 158 -18.67 12.22 -3.96
C GLY A 158 -17.66 12.35 -2.84
N ALA A 159 -17.31 11.24 -2.19
CA ALA A 159 -16.63 11.23 -0.90
C ALA A 159 -15.10 11.17 -1.01
N VAL A 160 -14.58 10.57 -2.08
CA VAL A 160 -13.14 10.29 -2.24
C VAL A 160 -12.61 10.73 -3.61
N LYS A 161 -13.04 11.92 -4.07
CA LYS A 161 -12.83 12.39 -5.45
C LYS A 161 -11.38 12.28 -5.93
N GLU A 162 -10.43 12.65 -5.08
CA GLU A 162 -9.02 12.67 -5.44
C GLU A 162 -8.45 11.24 -5.61
N LEU A 163 -8.86 10.31 -4.74
CA LEU A 163 -8.48 8.90 -4.85
C LEU A 163 -9.19 8.22 -6.03
N GLN A 164 -10.49 8.49 -6.19
CA GLN A 164 -11.30 7.96 -7.27
C GLN A 164 -10.72 8.35 -8.64
N LEU A 165 -10.32 9.61 -8.82
CA LEU A 165 -9.73 10.04 -10.09
C LEU A 165 -8.48 9.23 -10.43
N SER A 166 -7.62 8.98 -9.44
CA SER A 166 -6.43 8.14 -9.61
C SER A 166 -6.82 6.71 -9.97
N ALA A 167 -7.77 6.11 -9.25
CA ALA A 167 -8.23 4.75 -9.51
C ALA A 167 -8.85 4.59 -10.90
N MET A 168 -9.76 5.48 -11.29
CA MET A 168 -10.38 5.45 -12.62
C MET A 168 -9.36 5.66 -13.74
N ARG A 169 -8.36 6.53 -13.55
CA ARG A 169 -7.28 6.70 -14.52
C ARG A 169 -6.43 5.45 -14.66
N THR A 170 -6.11 4.81 -13.54
CA THR A 170 -5.35 3.55 -13.51
C THR A 170 -6.12 2.44 -14.21
N SER A 171 -7.41 2.25 -13.89
CA SER A 171 -8.27 1.24 -14.53
C SER A 171 -8.53 1.51 -16.01
N ALA A 172 -8.45 2.76 -16.46
CA ALA A 172 -8.63 3.11 -17.87
C ALA A 172 -7.38 2.87 -18.73
N GLN A 173 -6.20 2.68 -18.12
CA GLN A 173 -5.02 2.33 -18.89
C GLN A 173 -5.15 0.87 -19.34
N VAL A 174 -5.08 0.64 -20.65
CA VAL A 174 -4.98 -0.71 -21.20
C VAL A 174 -3.71 -1.32 -20.65
N SER A 175 -3.83 -2.39 -19.86
CA SER A 175 -2.71 -3.25 -19.46
C SER A 175 -2.04 -3.75 -20.73
N GLY A 176 -1.01 -3.03 -21.21
CA GLY A 176 -0.24 -3.37 -22.40
C GLY A 176 0.64 -4.57 -22.13
N ALA A 177 0.02 -5.74 -21.95
CA ALA A 177 0.52 -7.11 -21.89
C ALA A 177 -0.38 -7.87 -20.93
N GLY A 178 -1.03 -8.94 -21.40
CA GLY A 178 -1.92 -9.82 -20.62
C GLY A 178 -1.22 -10.65 -19.54
N ALA A 179 -0.28 -10.07 -18.79
CA ALA A 179 0.45 -10.70 -17.69
C ALA A 179 0.07 -10.13 -16.31
N ALA A 180 -0.51 -8.92 -16.25
CA ALA A 180 -0.74 -8.22 -14.99
C ALA A 180 -1.94 -8.73 -14.17
N ASP A 181 -2.95 -9.36 -14.79
CA ASP A 181 -4.12 -9.86 -14.05
C ASP A 181 -3.90 -11.28 -13.50
N ASP A 182 -3.17 -12.16 -14.22
CA ASP A 182 -2.82 -13.49 -13.71
C ASP A 182 -1.66 -13.44 -12.68
N GLU A 183 -0.63 -12.61 -12.87
CA GLU A 183 0.55 -12.60 -11.98
C GLU A 183 0.32 -11.90 -10.63
N ARG A 184 -0.71 -11.04 -10.49
CA ARG A 184 -1.03 -10.35 -9.22
C ARG A 184 -1.48 -11.32 -8.13
N GLY A 185 -2.21 -12.39 -8.48
CA GLY A 185 -2.61 -13.43 -7.53
C GLY A 185 -1.44 -14.24 -6.97
N HIS A 186 -0.35 -14.41 -7.73
CA HIS A 186 0.79 -15.23 -7.31
C HIS A 186 1.72 -14.55 -6.29
N LYS A 187 1.74 -13.21 -6.21
CA LYS A 187 2.42 -12.51 -5.10
C LYS A 187 1.69 -12.78 -3.79
N VAL A 188 0.36 -12.88 -3.77
CA VAL A 188 -0.40 -13.25 -2.56
C VAL A 188 0.06 -14.61 -2.03
N ILE A 189 0.24 -15.60 -2.91
CA ILE A 189 0.69 -16.95 -2.54
C ILE A 189 2.15 -16.92 -2.06
N ALA A 190 3.07 -16.25 -2.79
CA ALA A 190 4.47 -16.17 -2.38
C ALA A 190 4.70 -15.32 -1.10
N TRP A 191 3.82 -14.35 -0.82
CA TRP A 191 3.90 -13.47 0.35
C TRP A 191 3.17 -14.05 1.57
N THR A 192 2.10 -14.84 1.37
CA THR A 192 1.42 -15.55 2.47
C THR A 192 2.18 -16.81 2.89
N GLU A 193 2.64 -17.64 1.95
CA GLU A 193 3.37 -18.89 2.26
C GLU A 193 4.81 -18.64 2.76
N GLY A 194 5.39 -17.46 2.50
CA GLY A 194 6.70 -17.06 3.04
C GLY A 194 6.66 -16.44 4.44
N HIS A 195 5.47 -16.16 4.98
CA HIS A 195 5.29 -15.43 6.25
C HIS A 195 4.65 -16.28 7.36
N GLU A 196 4.14 -17.46 7.04
CA GLU A 196 3.52 -18.39 8.00
C GLU A 196 4.51 -18.98 9.02
N ASP A 197 5.82 -18.88 8.79
CA ASP A 197 6.87 -19.35 9.71
C ASP A 197 7.49 -18.23 10.60
N ASN A 198 6.98 -17.00 10.58
CA ASN A 198 7.61 -15.89 11.29
C ASN A 198 6.94 -15.58 12.65
N GLU A 199 7.20 -16.42 13.66
CA GLU A 199 6.80 -16.19 15.07
C GLU A 199 7.11 -14.76 15.55
N ALA A 200 8.23 -14.17 15.08
CA ALA A 200 8.64 -12.83 15.46
C ALA A 200 7.66 -11.73 15.01
N TRP A 201 6.88 -11.96 13.95
CA TRP A 201 5.87 -10.99 13.49
C TRP A 201 4.57 -11.11 14.30
N GLN A 202 4.17 -12.32 14.68
CA GLN A 202 3.04 -12.52 15.60
C GLN A 202 3.36 -11.90 16.98
N ASP A 203 4.59 -12.09 17.46
CA ASP A 203 5.07 -11.46 18.70
C ASP A 203 5.10 -9.93 18.60
N ALA A 204 5.55 -9.36 17.47
CA ALA A 204 5.56 -7.92 17.26
C ALA A 204 4.15 -7.32 17.22
N ARG A 205 3.20 -8.02 16.57
CA ARG A 205 1.80 -7.60 16.50
C ARG A 205 1.10 -7.69 17.85
N GLN A 206 1.34 -8.77 18.60
CA GLN A 206 0.86 -8.93 19.97
C GLN A 206 1.42 -7.83 20.89
N ALA A 207 2.71 -7.49 20.76
CA ALA A 207 3.33 -6.42 21.52
C ALA A 207 2.73 -5.03 21.19
N GLU A 208 2.40 -4.77 19.93
CA GLU A 208 1.74 -3.53 19.52
C GLU A 208 0.31 -3.44 20.07
N ASP A 209 -0.47 -4.52 19.98
CA ASP A 209 -1.82 -4.59 20.54
C ASP A 209 -1.82 -4.39 22.06
N ASP A 210 -0.86 -5.00 22.76
CA ASP A 210 -0.67 -4.84 24.21
C ASP A 210 -0.31 -3.37 24.55
N ALA A 211 0.56 -2.74 23.75
CA ALA A 211 0.92 -1.33 23.93
C ALA A 211 -0.28 -0.39 23.70
N GLN A 212 -1.11 -0.67 22.68
CA GLN A 212 -2.33 0.10 22.43
C GLN A 212 -3.37 -0.08 23.54
N GLN A 213 -3.51 -1.30 24.08
CA GLN A 213 -4.39 -1.55 25.23
C GLN A 213 -3.91 -0.82 26.49
N GLN A 214 -2.61 -0.84 26.78
CA GLN A 214 -2.02 -0.10 27.89
C GLN A 214 -2.23 1.42 27.74
N ALA A 215 -2.05 1.97 26.54
CA ALA A 215 -2.29 3.37 26.26
C ALA A 215 -3.77 3.76 26.47
N ARG A 216 -4.72 2.90 26.05
CA ARG A 216 -6.15 3.10 26.28
C ARG A 216 -6.51 3.04 27.77
N ALA A 217 -5.92 2.11 28.52
CA ALA A 217 -6.10 2.00 29.96
C ALA A 217 -5.60 3.28 30.67
N ALA A 218 -4.38 3.73 30.39
CA ALA A 218 -3.81 4.95 30.97
C ALA A 218 -4.63 6.22 30.64
N ALA A 219 -5.15 6.31 29.42
CA ALA A 219 -6.03 7.41 29.03
C ALA A 219 -7.36 7.40 29.81
N SER A 220 -7.91 6.21 30.08
CA SER A 220 -9.15 6.06 30.86
C SER A 220 -8.97 6.46 32.33
N GLU A 221 -7.84 6.09 32.94
CA GLU A 221 -7.50 6.47 34.33
C GLU A 221 -7.27 7.97 34.49
N SER A 222 -6.60 8.59 33.51
CA SER A 222 -6.39 10.04 33.47
C SER A 222 -7.72 10.79 33.38
N ARG A 223 -8.67 10.26 32.59
CA ARG A 223 -10.02 10.84 32.45
C ARG A 223 -10.84 10.69 33.74
N ALA A 224 -10.74 9.56 34.41
CA ALA A 224 -11.40 9.33 35.71
C ALA A 224 -10.86 10.29 36.79
N SER A 225 -9.53 10.47 36.86
CA SER A 225 -8.87 11.36 37.83
C SER A 225 -9.25 12.84 37.62
N ASN A 226 -9.30 13.29 36.37
CA ASN A 226 -9.72 14.67 36.04
C ASN A 226 -11.19 14.92 36.39
N THR A 227 -12.06 13.92 36.21
CA THR A 227 -13.48 14.01 36.58
C THR A 227 -13.65 14.11 38.10
N ALA A 228 -12.92 13.29 38.86
CA ALA A 228 -12.95 13.33 40.32
C ALA A 228 -12.45 14.68 40.89
N ARG A 229 -11.39 15.25 40.29
CA ARG A 229 -10.85 16.56 40.69
C ARG A 229 -11.83 17.71 40.39
N ALA A 230 -12.55 17.64 39.27
CA ALA A 230 -13.57 18.64 38.95
C ALA A 230 -14.72 18.64 39.97
N SER A 231 -15.14 17.46 40.44
CA SER A 231 -16.20 17.33 41.46
C SER A 231 -15.80 17.86 42.84
N GLN A 232 -14.51 17.86 43.20
CA GLN A 232 -14.04 18.43 44.47
C GLN A 232 -13.89 19.96 44.43
N SER A 233 -13.75 20.55 43.24
CA SER A 233 -13.59 22.00 43.06
C SER A 233 -14.91 22.78 43.07
N SER A 234 -16.07 22.12 43.01
CA SER A 234 -17.38 22.80 42.94
C SER A 234 -18.03 23.08 44.29
N GLU A 235 -17.43 22.66 45.41
CA GLU A 235 -17.87 23.04 46.76
C GLU A 235 -17.22 24.36 47.18
N ALA A 236 -17.53 25.45 46.48
CA ALA A 236 -17.20 26.80 46.95
C ALA A 236 -18.32 27.29 47.90
N PRO A 237 -17.99 27.74 49.13
CA PRO A 237 -18.99 28.23 50.07
C PRO A 237 -19.60 29.54 49.55
N SER A 238 -20.92 29.56 49.40
CA SER A 238 -21.69 30.74 49.01
C SER A 238 -21.71 31.75 50.16
N ASP A 239 -20.68 32.57 50.25
CA ASP A 239 -20.65 33.73 51.15
C ASP A 239 -21.31 34.93 50.45
N THR A 240 -22.63 34.95 50.45
CA THR A 240 -23.41 36.12 50.00
C THR A 240 -23.42 37.16 51.10
N GLY A 241 -22.36 37.96 51.14
CA GLY A 241 -22.25 39.18 51.93
C GLY A 241 -23.26 40.24 51.47
N VAL A 242 -24.13 40.61 52.40
CA VAL A 242 -25.10 41.71 52.34
C VAL A 242 -24.36 43.05 52.30
N TRP A 243 -24.68 43.89 51.32
CA TRP A 243 -24.23 45.28 51.25
C TRP A 243 -25.38 46.21 51.64
N TRP A 244 -25.16 47.05 52.66
CA TRP A 244 -25.93 48.26 52.96
C TRP A 244 -25.03 49.48 52.76
#